data_AF-A0A3B9USU2-F1
#
_entry.id   AF-A0A3B9USU2-F1
#
_cell.length_a   1.000
_cell.length_b   1.000
_cell.length_c   1.000
_cell.angle_alpha   90.00
_cell.angle_beta   90.00
_cell.angle_gamma   90.00
#
_symmetry.space_group_name_H-M   'P 1'
#
loop_
_entity.id
_entity.type
_entity.pdbx_description
1 polymer ?
#
loop_
_entity_poly.entity_id
_entity_poly.type
_entity_poly.pdbx_seq_one_letter_code
_entity_poly.pdbx_strand_id
1 'polypeptide(L)'
;MLIKMTILAFLGSVFPVILFNIDRQKALYAGLGGAIGWVVYSIFLERTGSSVIGSFFGAFIVNLYSELMARIMKTPASMFYVPGIFPLVPGMAAYSTITYLVEKNFTFALDKGMLTLGIGGAIGFGIMLSATFVKFITKVRSKKSKKRLDKGNIF
;
A
#
# COMPACT_ATOMS: atom_id res chain seq x y z
N MET A 1 10.22 6.72 18.89
CA MET A 1 9.21 7.34 17.99
C MET A 1 8.54 6.32 17.06
N LEU A 2 9.31 5.43 16.42
CA LEU A 2 8.80 4.46 15.43
C LEU A 2 7.59 3.63 15.91
N ILE A 3 7.66 3.02 17.10
CA ILE A 3 6.57 2.20 17.67
C ILE A 3 5.26 2.97 17.77
N LYS A 4 5.30 4.24 18.23
CA LYS A 4 4.11 5.09 18.33
C LYS A 4 3.49 5.33 16.95
N MET A 5 4.32 5.62 15.94
CA MET A 5 3.85 5.86 14.58
C MET A 5 3.28 4.59 13.94
N THR A 6 3.84 3.41 14.22
CA THR A 6 3.28 2.13 13.76
C THR A 6 1.89 1.85 14.36
N ILE A 7 1.69 2.15 15.66
CA ILE A 7 0.36 2.02 16.29
C ILE A 7 -0.63 3.00 15.67
N LEU A 8 -0.21 4.24 15.43
CA LEU A 8 -1.05 5.24 14.76
C LEU A 8 -1.36 4.84 13.32
N ALA A 9 -0.41 4.26 12.59
CA ALA A 9 -0.64 3.75 11.24
C ALA A 9 -1.61 2.57 11.23
N PHE A 10 -1.52 1.67 12.22
CA PHE A 10 -2.51 0.61 12.42
C PHE A 10 -3.91 1.19 12.59
N LEU A 11 -4.09 2.12 13.53
CA LEU A 11 -5.38 2.76 13.78
C LEU A 11 -5.88 3.54 12.56
N GLY A 12 -5.00 4.32 11.92
CA GLY A 12 -5.28 5.08 10.71
C GLY A 12 -5.69 4.22 9.52
N SER A 13 -5.36 2.93 9.54
CA SER A 13 -5.80 1.95 8.52
C SER A 13 -7.06 1.19 8.93
N VAL A 14 -7.43 1.20 10.21
CA VAL A 14 -8.71 0.65 10.69
C VAL A 14 -9.88 1.60 10.38
N PHE A 15 -9.69 2.91 10.55
CA PHE A 15 -10.75 3.90 10.32
C PHE A 15 -11.37 3.84 8.90
N PRO A 16 -10.60 3.73 7.81
CA PRO A 16 -11.14 3.69 6.47
C PRO A 16 -12.00 2.45 6.20
N VAL A 17 -11.82 1.37 6.96
CA VAL A 17 -12.69 0.18 6.88
C VAL A 17 -14.12 0.54 7.26
N ILE A 18 -14.30 1.36 8.30
CA ILE A 18 -15.61 1.87 8.70
C ILE A 18 -16.10 2.91 7.68
N LEU A 19 -15.22 3.84 7.28
CA LEU A 19 -15.55 4.93 6.35
C LEU A 19 -16.06 4.43 4.99
N PHE A 20 -15.44 3.38 4.45
CA PHE A 20 -15.80 2.79 3.16
C PHE A 20 -16.77 1.61 3.28
N ASN A 21 -17.39 1.41 4.45
CA ASN A 21 -18.34 0.33 4.71
C ASN A 21 -17.79 -1.06 4.33
N ILE A 22 -16.51 -1.29 4.59
CA ILE A 22 -15.88 -2.60 4.47
C ILE A 22 -16.29 -3.44 5.68
N ASP A 23 -16.52 -4.72 5.48
CA ASP A 23 -16.85 -5.68 6.54
C ASP A 23 -15.87 -5.57 7.72
N ARG A 24 -16.42 -5.30 8.91
CA ARG A 24 -15.67 -5.00 10.14
C ARG A 24 -14.77 -6.15 10.57
N GLN A 25 -15.06 -7.39 10.19
CA GLN A 25 -14.17 -8.53 10.46
C GLN A 25 -12.80 -8.36 9.80
N LYS A 26 -12.71 -7.52 8.74
CA LYS A 26 -11.48 -7.22 8.01
C LYS A 26 -10.67 -6.08 8.61
N ALA A 27 -11.23 -5.35 9.59
CA ALA A 27 -10.60 -4.18 10.20
C ALA A 27 -9.22 -4.48 10.78
N LEU A 28 -9.10 -5.57 11.54
CA LEU A 28 -7.83 -5.98 12.14
C LEU A 28 -6.75 -6.24 11.08
N TYR A 29 -7.11 -6.95 10.01
CA TYR A 29 -6.20 -7.30 8.93
C TYR A 29 -5.79 -6.07 8.10
N ALA A 30 -6.72 -5.16 7.80
CA ALA A 30 -6.41 -3.89 7.16
C ALA A 30 -5.46 -3.04 8.02
N GLY A 31 -5.71 -2.98 9.33
CA GLY A 31 -4.83 -2.36 10.32
C GLY A 31 -3.41 -2.90 10.28
N LEU A 32 -3.26 -4.23 10.32
CA LEU A 32 -1.96 -4.90 10.23
C LEU A 32 -1.25 -4.58 8.91
N GLY A 33 -1.99 -4.56 7.80
CA GLY A 33 -1.45 -4.18 6.49
C GLY A 33 -0.82 -2.79 6.49
N GLY A 34 -1.50 -1.80 7.08
CA GLY A 34 -0.95 -0.45 7.19
C GLY A 34 0.19 -0.30 8.19
N ALA A 35 0.17 -1.05 9.29
CA ALA A 35 1.29 -1.10 10.24
C ALA A 35 2.56 -1.64 9.55
N ILE A 36 2.44 -2.73 8.78
CA ILE A 36 3.54 -3.31 8.01
C ILE A 36 4.03 -2.31 6.95
N GLY A 37 3.11 -1.69 6.21
CA GLY A 37 3.43 -0.66 5.23
C GLY A 37 4.21 0.50 5.81
N TRP A 38 3.80 0.98 6.99
CA TRP A 38 4.47 2.07 7.70
C TRP A 38 5.89 1.71 8.15
N VAL A 39 6.09 0.50 8.66
CA VAL A 39 7.44 0.03 9.04
C VAL A 39 8.37 0.02 7.84
N VAL A 40 7.91 -0.53 6.71
CA VAL A 40 8.69 -0.57 5.46
C VAL A 40 8.96 0.84 4.95
N TYR A 41 7.94 1.69 4.91
CA TYR A 41 8.08 3.10 4.57
C TYR A 41 9.17 3.78 5.41
N SER A 42 9.14 3.58 6.72
CA SER A 42 10.07 4.21 7.67
C SER A 42 11.51 3.76 7.45
N ILE A 43 11.73 2.46 7.22
CA ILE A 43 13.07 1.91 6.93
C ILE A 43 13.67 2.54 5.67
N PHE A 44 12.88 2.63 4.59
CA PHE A 44 13.36 3.22 3.34
C PHE A 44 13.50 4.73 3.43
N LEU A 45 12.64 5.42 4.18
CA LEU A 45 12.76 6.84 4.45
C LEU A 45 14.07 7.14 5.19
N GLU A 46 14.38 6.38 6.24
CA GLU A 46 15.61 6.57 7.03
C GLU A 46 16.87 6.33 6.20
N ARG A 47 16.86 5.33 5.31
CA ARG A 47 18.02 4.98 4.48
C ARG A 47 18.24 5.89 3.27
N THR A 48 17.16 6.43 2.69
CA THR A 48 17.24 7.17 1.42
C THR A 48 16.95 8.65 1.55
N GLY A 49 16.35 9.08 2.66
CA GLY A 49 15.82 10.44 2.84
C GLY A 49 14.61 10.78 1.97
N SER A 50 14.11 9.83 1.16
CA SER A 50 13.06 10.08 0.17
C SER A 50 11.72 9.47 0.58
N SER A 51 10.73 10.32 0.87
CA SER A 51 9.35 9.88 1.12
C SER A 51 8.73 9.22 -0.11
N VAL A 52 9.17 9.56 -1.33
CA VAL A 52 8.70 8.92 -2.57
C VAL A 52 9.14 7.46 -2.61
N ILE A 53 10.44 7.19 -2.37
CA ILE A 53 10.99 5.83 -2.34
C ILE A 53 10.37 5.03 -1.19
N GLY A 54 10.27 5.63 0.00
CA GLY A 54 9.60 5.00 1.14
C GLY A 54 8.17 4.60 0.84
N SER A 55 7.39 5.49 0.20
CA SER A 55 5.98 5.24 -0.11
C SER A 55 5.80 4.18 -1.17
N PHE A 56 6.69 4.12 -2.17
CA PHE A 56 6.71 3.04 -3.16
C PHE A 56 6.85 1.67 -2.48
N PHE A 57 7.89 1.48 -1.66
CA PHE A 57 8.13 0.18 -1.01
C PHE A 57 7.08 -0.13 0.06
N GLY A 58 6.61 0.87 0.80
CA GLY A 58 5.51 0.72 1.75
C GLY A 58 4.25 0.21 1.05
N ALA A 59 3.81 0.88 -0.01
CA ALA A 59 2.61 0.49 -0.78
C ALA A 59 2.78 -0.88 -1.48
N PHE A 60 3.97 -1.16 -2.00
CA PHE A 60 4.30 -2.46 -2.58
C PHE A 60 4.10 -3.59 -1.58
N ILE A 61 4.62 -3.44 -0.35
CA ILE A 61 4.45 -4.45 0.70
C ILE A 61 3.00 -4.53 1.20
N VAL A 62 2.31 -3.39 1.36
CA VAL A 62 0.89 -3.38 1.74
C VAL A 62 0.06 -4.19 0.75
N ASN A 63 0.29 -4.02 -0.56
CA ASN A 63 -0.48 -4.76 -1.55
C ASN A 63 -0.06 -6.24 -1.63
N LEU A 64 1.22 -6.58 -1.45
CA LEU A 64 1.63 -8.00 -1.33
C LEU A 64 0.94 -8.69 -0.15
N TYR A 65 0.88 -8.03 1.01
CA TYR A 65 0.13 -8.52 2.17
C TYR A 65 -1.37 -8.66 1.85
N SER A 66 -1.94 -7.67 1.18
CA SER A 66 -3.36 -7.64 0.81
C SER A 66 -3.75 -8.76 -0.14
N GLU A 67 -2.89 -9.07 -1.11
CA GLU A 67 -3.04 -10.20 -2.05
C GLU A 67 -3.01 -11.56 -1.32
N LEU A 68 -2.23 -11.67 -0.24
CA LEU A 68 -2.22 -12.86 0.61
C LEU A 68 -3.52 -12.97 1.42
N MET A 69 -3.93 -11.89 2.09
CA MET A 69 -5.15 -11.86 2.90
C MET A 69 -6.41 -12.07 2.06
N ALA A 70 -6.44 -11.52 0.84
CA ALA A 70 -7.52 -11.73 -0.14
C ALA A 70 -7.81 -13.21 -0.39
N ARG A 71 -6.77 -14.04 -0.46
CA ARG A 71 -6.90 -15.49 -0.70
C ARG A 71 -7.40 -16.23 0.53
N ILE A 72 -6.88 -15.85 1.71
CA ILE A 72 -7.28 -16.45 2.99
C ILE A 72 -8.75 -16.13 3.28
N MET A 73 -9.13 -14.87 3.10
CA MET A 73 -10.46 -14.34 3.43
C MET A 73 -11.44 -14.43 2.25
N LYS A 74 -11.03 -14.95 1.09
CA LYS A 74 -11.84 -15.09 -0.13
C LYS A 74 -12.57 -13.78 -0.52
N THR A 75 -11.86 -12.66 -0.48
CA THR A 75 -12.39 -11.33 -0.83
C THR A 75 -11.40 -10.54 -1.68
N PRO A 76 -11.85 -9.48 -2.40
CA PRO A 76 -10.94 -8.67 -3.21
C PRO A 76 -9.81 -8.05 -2.37
N ALA A 77 -8.58 -8.02 -2.90
CA ALA A 77 -7.42 -7.42 -2.22
C ALA A 77 -7.59 -5.93 -1.89
N SER A 78 -8.42 -5.23 -2.66
CA SER A 78 -8.78 -3.82 -2.42
C SER A 78 -9.40 -3.58 -1.05
N MET A 79 -10.08 -4.59 -0.48
CA MET A 79 -10.61 -4.50 0.88
C MET A 79 -9.52 -4.35 1.96
N PHE A 80 -8.26 -4.65 1.63
CA PHE A 80 -7.11 -4.54 2.53
C PHE A 80 -6.14 -3.45 2.11
N TYR A 81 -5.78 -3.34 0.81
CA TYR A 81 -4.77 -2.36 0.41
C TYR A 81 -5.32 -0.93 0.42
N VAL A 82 -6.60 -0.72 0.07
CA VAL A 82 -7.21 0.62 0.09
C VAL A 82 -7.15 1.22 1.49
N PRO A 83 -7.64 0.55 2.56
CA PRO A 83 -7.47 1.05 3.92
C PRO A 83 -6.00 1.02 4.39
N GLY A 84 -5.23 0.00 4.02
CA GLY A 84 -3.85 -0.19 4.48
C GLY A 84 -2.86 0.87 4.00
N ILE A 85 -3.08 1.50 2.84
CA ILE A 85 -2.19 2.57 2.35
C ILE A 85 -2.48 3.95 2.96
N PHE A 86 -3.58 4.13 3.71
CA PHE A 86 -3.98 5.43 4.26
C PHE A 86 -2.86 6.19 4.99
N PRO A 87 -2.07 5.54 5.88
CA PRO A 87 -0.98 6.22 6.57
C PRO A 87 0.15 6.71 5.66
N LEU A 88 0.26 6.17 4.44
CA LEU A 88 1.29 6.54 3.46
C LEU A 88 0.84 7.68 2.56
N VAL A 89 -0.47 7.96 2.49
CA VAL A 89 -1.01 9.00 1.61
C VAL A 89 -0.51 10.37 2.07
N PRO A 90 0.00 11.23 1.15
CA PRO A 90 0.63 12.50 1.49
C PRO A 90 -0.41 13.61 1.76
N GLY A 91 -1.34 13.38 2.69
CA GLY A 91 -2.45 14.28 2.98
C GLY A 91 -2.00 15.68 3.43
N MET A 92 -1.01 15.76 4.31
CA MET A 92 -0.45 17.05 4.75
C MET A 92 0.21 17.82 3.61
N ALA A 93 0.98 17.16 2.75
CA ALA A 93 1.60 17.82 1.61
C ALA A 93 0.54 18.30 0.60
N ALA A 94 -0.51 17.50 0.36
CA ALA A 94 -1.64 17.89 -0.48
C ALA A 94 -2.37 19.12 0.09
N TYR A 95 -2.67 19.10 1.38
CA TYR A 95 -3.29 20.23 2.07
C TYR A 95 -2.43 21.49 1.98
N SER A 96 -1.13 21.41 2.33
CA SER A 96 -0.21 22.53 2.23
C SER A 96 -0.07 23.07 0.80
N THR A 97 -0.13 22.20 -0.22
CA THR A 97 -0.12 22.63 -1.63
C THR A 97 -1.28 23.59 -1.90
N ILE A 98 -2.49 23.23 -1.49
CA ILE A 98 -3.69 24.06 -1.68
C ILE A 98 -3.57 25.35 -0.87
N THR A 99 -3.10 25.27 0.38
CA THR A 99 -2.88 26.47 1.21
C THR A 99 -1.96 27.47 0.52
N TYR A 100 -0.80 27.03 0.04
CA TYR A 100 0.15 27.91 -0.65
C TYR A 100 -0.39 28.46 -1.98
N LEU A 101 -1.24 27.72 -2.70
CA LEU A 101 -1.92 28.24 -3.88
C LEU A 101 -2.87 29.39 -3.53
N VAL A 102 -3.66 29.25 -2.47
CA VAL A 102 -4.60 30.28 -2.00
C VAL A 102 -3.84 31.53 -1.54
N GLU A 103 -2.70 31.35 -0.87
CA GLU A 103 -1.79 32.42 -0.44
C GLU A 103 -0.99 33.05 -1.60
N LYS A 104 -1.16 32.56 -2.84
CA LYS A 104 -0.39 32.97 -4.03
C LYS A 104 1.12 32.73 -3.89
N ASN A 105 1.53 31.83 -3.01
CA ASN A 105 2.92 31.42 -2.84
C ASN A 105 3.25 30.23 -3.75
N PHE A 106 3.40 30.52 -5.05
CA PHE A 106 3.53 29.49 -6.08
C PHE A 106 4.81 28.63 -5.94
N THR A 107 5.90 29.18 -5.38
CA THR A 107 7.15 28.45 -5.21
C THR A 107 6.97 27.25 -4.25
N PHE A 108 6.41 27.48 -3.06
CA PHE A 108 6.15 26.41 -2.11
C PHE A 108 4.98 25.52 -2.51
N ALA A 109 3.98 26.09 -3.21
CA ALA A 109 2.90 25.29 -3.79
C ALA A 109 3.45 24.25 -4.79
N LEU A 110 4.36 24.64 -5.69
CA LEU A 110 4.96 23.73 -6.65
C LEU A 110 5.82 22.66 -5.96
N ASP A 111 6.62 23.03 -4.97
CA ASP A 111 7.43 22.08 -4.19
C ASP A 111 6.55 20.99 -3.53
N LYS A 112 5.55 21.40 -2.76
CA LYS A 112 4.62 20.46 -2.09
C LYS A 112 3.74 19.71 -3.07
N GLY A 113 3.33 20.34 -4.17
CA GLY A 113 2.52 19.72 -5.21
C GLY A 113 3.26 18.60 -5.91
N MET A 114 4.52 18.85 -6.32
CA MET A 114 5.38 17.83 -6.92
C MET A 114 5.67 16.68 -5.94
N LEU A 115 5.93 16.98 -4.67
CA LEU A 115 6.11 15.94 -3.64
C LEU A 115 4.85 15.07 -3.49
N THR A 116 3.67 15.71 -3.44
CA THR A 116 2.37 15.03 -3.32
C THR A 116 2.12 14.10 -4.51
N LEU A 117 2.33 14.62 -5.73
CA LEU A 117 2.17 13.84 -6.97
C LEU A 117 3.19 12.70 -7.04
N GLY A 118 4.45 12.96 -6.67
CA GLY A 118 5.50 11.95 -6.64
C GLY A 118 5.17 10.79 -5.69
N ILE A 119 4.72 11.10 -4.47
CA ILE A 119 4.30 10.09 -3.49
C ILE A 119 3.05 9.35 -4.00
N GLY A 120 2.03 10.04 -4.51
CA GLY A 120 0.82 9.41 -5.04
C GLY A 120 1.12 8.47 -6.21
N GLY A 121 1.95 8.90 -7.15
CA GLY A 121 2.43 8.09 -8.26
C GLY A 121 3.24 6.88 -7.81
N ALA A 122 4.13 7.06 -6.83
CA ALA A 122 4.90 5.98 -6.22
C ALA A 122 4.02 4.91 -5.55
N ILE A 123 2.99 5.34 -4.81
CA ILE A 123 2.01 4.42 -4.19
C ILE A 123 1.29 3.61 -5.29
N GLY A 124 0.75 4.29 -6.30
CA GLY A 124 0.05 3.64 -7.42
C GLY A 124 0.95 2.63 -8.16
N PHE A 125 2.19 3.03 -8.45
CA PHE A 125 3.17 2.18 -9.12
C PHE A 125 3.57 0.97 -8.25
N GLY A 126 3.76 1.16 -6.94
CA GLY A 126 4.05 0.08 -6.00
C GLY A 126 2.93 -0.97 -5.94
N ILE A 127 1.67 -0.54 -5.90
CA ILE A 127 0.51 -1.44 -5.94
C ILE A 127 0.44 -2.18 -7.29
N MET A 128 0.60 -1.48 -8.42
CA MET A 128 0.57 -2.08 -9.75
C MET A 128 1.67 -3.15 -9.92
N LEU A 129 2.90 -2.84 -9.49
CA LEU A 129 4.04 -3.74 -9.65
C LEU A 129 3.89 -4.98 -8.77
N SER A 130 3.47 -4.82 -7.51
CA SER A 130 3.21 -5.95 -6.60
C SER A 130 2.08 -6.85 -7.10
N ALA A 131 0.98 -6.28 -7.60
CA ALA A 131 -0.12 -7.06 -8.19
C ALA A 131 0.37 -7.86 -9.41
N THR A 132 1.21 -7.27 -10.26
CA THR A 132 1.81 -7.94 -11.42
C THR A 132 2.73 -9.08 -11.00
N PHE A 133 3.57 -8.85 -9.98
CA PHE A 133 4.47 -9.86 -9.41
C PHE A 133 3.69 -11.06 -8.86
N VAL A 134 2.63 -10.81 -8.11
CA VAL A 134 1.75 -11.86 -7.56
C VAL A 134 1.08 -12.67 -8.69
N LYS A 135 0.51 -11.99 -9.70
CA LYS A 135 -0.10 -12.64 -10.87
C LYS A 135 0.89 -13.54 -11.59
N PHE A 136 2.12 -13.06 -11.81
CA PHE A 136 3.18 -13.82 -12.45
C PHE A 136 3.51 -15.11 -11.68
N ILE A 137 3.73 -15.01 -10.37
CA ILE A 137 4.01 -16.18 -9.51
C ILE A 137 2.88 -17.20 -9.56
N THR A 138 1.62 -16.77 -9.44
CA THR A 138 0.47 -17.69 -9.50
C THR A 138 0.32 -18.36 -10.85
N LYS A 139 0.56 -17.65 -11.95
CA LYS A 139 0.47 -18.21 -13.30
C LYS A 139 1.52 -19.29 -13.52
N VAL A 140 2.76 -19.04 -13.09
CA VAL A 140 3.86 -20.01 -13.17
C VAL A 140 3.57 -21.25 -12.32
N ARG A 141 3.05 -21.08 -11.10
CA ARG A 141 2.72 -22.19 -10.20
C ARG A 141 1.57 -23.06 -10.74
N SER A 142 0.53 -22.45 -11.30
CA SER A 142 -0.59 -23.16 -11.94
C SER A 142 -0.12 -23.98 -13.15
N LYS A 143 0.75 -23.42 -13.99
CA LYS A 143 1.31 -24.12 -15.16
C LYS A 143 2.17 -25.32 -14.75
N LYS A 144 2.95 -25.18 -13.67
CA LYS A 144 3.78 -26.27 -13.12
C LYS A 144 2.93 -27.39 -12.48
N SER A 145 1.81 -27.05 -11.83
CA SER A 145 0.87 -28.03 -11.27
C SER A 145 0.16 -28.85 -12.36
N LYS A 146 -0.31 -28.19 -13.42
CA LYS A 146 -0.97 -28.87 -14.55
C LYS A 146 -0.02 -29.83 -15.27
N LYS A 147 1.22 -29.39 -15.53
CA LYS A 147 2.28 -30.25 -16.13
C LYS A 147 2.68 -31.45 -15.25
N ARG A 148 2.52 -31.37 -13.92
CA ARG A 148 2.77 -32.51 -13.01
C ARG A 148 1.63 -33.52 -13.03
N LEU A 149 0.38 -33.05 -13.05
CA LEU A 149 -0.82 -33.90 -13.17
C LEU A 149 -0.82 -34.64 -14.52
N ASP A 150 -0.52 -33.92 -15.61
CA ASP A 150 -0.45 -34.52 -16.95
C ASP A 150 0.62 -35.62 -17.05
N LYS A 151 1.73 -35.51 -16.29
CA LYS A 151 2.79 -36.54 -16.23
C LYS A 151 2.44 -37.74 -15.33
N GLY A 152 1.56 -37.56 -14.35
CA GLY A 152 1.11 -38.63 -13.45
C GLY A 152 0.07 -39.56 -14.09
N ASN A 153 -0.69 -39.06 -15.07
CA ASN A 153 -1.71 -39.83 -15.80
C ASN A 153 -1.15 -40.63 -17.01
N ILE A 154 0.17 -40.64 -17.21
CA ILE A 154 0.84 -41.39 -18.30
C ILE A 154 1.51 -42.68 -17.78
N PHE A 155 1.20 -43.09 -16.55
CA PHE A 155 1.62 -44.35 -15.94
C PHE A 155 0.41 -45.08 -15.37
#